data_AF-M2UJ78-F1
#
_entry.id   AF-M2UJ78-F1
#
_cell.length_a   1.000
_cell.length_b   1.000
_cell.length_c   1.000
_cell.angle_alpha   90.00
_cell.angle_beta   90.00
_cell.angle_gamma   90.00
#
_symmetry.space_group_name_H-M   'P 1'
#
loop_
_entity.id
_entity.type
_entity.pdbx_description
1 polymer ?
#
loop_
_entity_poly.entity_id
_entity_poly.type
_entity_poly.pdbx_seq_one_letter_code
_entity_poly.pdbx_strand_id
1 'polypeptide(L)'
;MASQPSNPHPRPPRVYHGPLVRITRDMVFDRIYLLLTENLPTRWTQNPEALAHLSKSMANVVIRSGQYGDFGPYGLSSLAQISAYIGHEGIYHYMCLAVRPSYGDVQIIFRGDLCEHEGQDPIIHHELMALCRKGFDRAADRLYVNIVSRMPRKSSA
;
A
#
# COMPACT_ATOMS: atom_id res chain seq x y z
N MET A 1 -21.68 25.73 8.67
CA MET A 1 -21.93 24.28 8.64
C MET A 1 -21.38 23.74 7.34
N ALA A 2 -20.22 23.08 7.37
CA ALA A 2 -19.59 22.55 6.17
C ALA A 2 -20.14 21.16 5.88
N SER A 3 -20.86 21.04 4.77
CA SER A 3 -21.43 19.82 4.22
C SER A 3 -20.34 18.74 4.08
N GLN A 4 -20.51 17.61 4.76
CA GLN A 4 -19.75 16.40 4.44
C GLN A 4 -20.12 15.97 3.01
N PRO A 5 -19.16 15.80 2.08
CA PRO A 5 -19.45 15.05 0.88
C PRO A 5 -19.49 13.57 1.26
N SER A 6 -20.71 13.07 1.42
CA SER A 6 -21.04 11.67 1.34
C SER A 6 -20.73 11.15 -0.07
N ASN A 7 -19.56 10.54 -0.25
CA ASN A 7 -19.39 9.59 -1.34
C ASN A 7 -19.40 8.18 -0.74
N PRO A 8 -20.53 7.46 -0.84
CA PRO A 8 -20.58 6.04 -0.53
C PRO A 8 -19.94 5.29 -1.71
N HIS A 9 -19.07 4.33 -1.39
CA HIS A 9 -18.46 3.37 -2.32
C HIS A 9 -17.36 3.90 -3.25
N PRO A 10 -16.35 3.06 -3.58
CA PRO A 10 -15.07 3.57 -4.03
C PRO A 10 -15.21 4.15 -5.43
N ARG A 11 -14.87 5.44 -5.55
CA ARG A 11 -14.62 6.02 -6.87
C ARG A 11 -13.48 5.23 -7.54
N PRO A 12 -13.50 5.03 -8.87
CA PRO A 12 -12.38 4.43 -9.58
C PRO A 12 -11.08 5.21 -9.31
N PRO A 13 -9.94 4.52 -9.08
CA PRO A 13 -8.66 5.18 -8.89
C PRO A 13 -8.26 5.93 -10.16
N ARG A 14 -7.63 7.10 -10.00
CA ARG A 14 -7.14 7.90 -11.12
C ARG A 14 -5.63 7.75 -11.26
N VAL A 15 -5.15 7.76 -12.51
CA VAL A 15 -3.73 7.88 -12.82
C VAL A 15 -3.38 9.37 -12.95
N TYR A 16 -2.32 9.80 -12.28
CA TYR A 16 -1.84 11.18 -12.31
C TYR A 16 -0.51 11.23 -13.06
N HIS A 17 -0.36 12.17 -14.00
CA HIS A 17 0.84 12.37 -14.81
C HIS A 17 1.49 13.74 -14.53
N GLY A 18 2.82 13.80 -14.68
CA GLY A 18 3.59 15.04 -14.62
C GLY A 18 4.04 15.48 -13.21
N PRO A 19 4.83 16.56 -13.12
CA PRO A 19 5.20 17.15 -11.85
C PRO A 19 3.96 17.72 -11.15
N LEU A 20 3.70 17.26 -9.94
CA LEU A 20 2.52 17.64 -9.17
C LEU A 20 2.87 18.80 -8.26
N VAL A 21 2.17 19.93 -8.41
CA VAL A 21 2.34 21.11 -7.53
C VAL A 21 2.00 20.76 -6.08
N ARG A 22 1.07 19.81 -5.87
CA ARG A 22 0.70 19.31 -4.54
C ARG A 22 0.24 17.86 -4.64
N ILE A 23 0.73 17.03 -3.72
CA ILE A 23 0.23 15.67 -3.53
C ILE A 23 -0.86 15.70 -2.47
N THR A 24 -2.05 15.21 -2.83
CA THR A 24 -3.19 15.13 -1.91
C THR A 24 -3.37 13.71 -1.37
N ARG A 25 -4.15 13.58 -0.30
CA ARG A 25 -4.53 12.29 0.27
C ARG A 25 -5.18 11.34 -0.76
N ASP A 26 -6.05 11.87 -1.60
CA ASP A 26 -6.75 11.08 -2.62
C ASP A 26 -5.80 10.56 -3.68
N MET A 27 -4.77 11.34 -4.03
CA MET A 27 -3.74 10.91 -4.98
C MET A 27 -2.88 9.78 -4.41
N VAL A 28 -2.53 9.87 -3.12
CA VAL A 28 -1.83 8.78 -2.40
C VAL A 28 -2.72 7.54 -2.34
N PHE A 29 -4.00 7.69 -2.02
CA PHE A 29 -4.97 6.60 -2.03
C PHE A 29 -5.04 5.92 -3.40
N ASP A 30 -5.25 6.68 -4.47
CA ASP A 30 -5.38 6.14 -5.83
C ASP A 30 -4.10 5.41 -6.25
N ARG A 31 -2.92 5.98 -5.95
CA ARG A 31 -1.63 5.36 -6.23
C ARG A 31 -1.47 4.01 -5.53
N ILE A 32 -1.81 3.95 -4.24
CA ILE A 32 -1.74 2.70 -3.47
C ILE A 32 -2.75 1.70 -4.00
N TYR A 33 -3.97 2.13 -4.30
CA TYR A 33 -5.00 1.25 -4.85
C TYR A 33 -4.50 0.58 -6.13
N LEU A 34 -3.94 1.35 -7.06
CA LEU A 34 -3.36 0.81 -8.30
C LEU A 34 -2.23 -0.19 -8.03
N LEU A 35 -1.30 0.13 -7.12
CA LEU A 35 -0.23 -0.78 -6.73
C LEU A 35 -0.75 -2.08 -6.11
N LEU A 36 -1.83 -2.01 -5.31
CA LEU A 36 -2.46 -3.21 -4.76
C LEU A 36 -3.13 -4.03 -5.87
N THR A 37 -3.82 -3.40 -6.83
CA THR A 37 -4.42 -4.13 -7.96
C THR A 37 -3.39 -4.80 -8.86
N GLU A 38 -2.21 -4.21 -9.01
CA GLU A 38 -1.11 -4.77 -9.81
C GLU A 38 -0.37 -5.92 -9.13
N ASN A 39 -0.40 -5.97 -7.78
CA ASN A 39 0.47 -6.86 -7.02
C ASN A 39 -0.26 -7.90 -6.17
N LEU A 40 -1.57 -7.75 -5.97
CA LEU A 40 -2.41 -8.75 -5.31
C LEU A 40 -3.14 -9.65 -6.33
N PRO A 41 -3.52 -10.88 -5.94
CA PRO A 41 -4.30 -11.76 -6.80
C PRO A 41 -5.67 -11.18 -7.19
N THR A 42 -6.21 -11.62 -8.33
CA THR A 42 -7.48 -11.16 -8.91
C THR A 42 -8.69 -11.22 -7.96
N ARG A 43 -8.67 -12.08 -6.94
CA ARG A 43 -9.74 -12.12 -5.90
C ARG A 43 -9.94 -10.77 -5.20
N TRP A 44 -8.89 -9.95 -5.10
CA TRP A 44 -8.96 -8.63 -4.51
C TRP A 44 -9.62 -7.61 -5.43
N THR A 45 -9.38 -7.68 -6.75
CA THR A 45 -10.03 -6.78 -7.71
C THR A 45 -11.52 -7.08 -7.85
N GLN A 46 -11.93 -8.31 -7.57
CA GLN A 46 -13.34 -8.70 -7.44
C GLN A 46 -14.00 -8.20 -6.15
N ASN A 47 -13.21 -7.72 -5.17
CA ASN A 47 -13.69 -7.13 -3.93
C ASN A 47 -13.17 -5.68 -3.77
N PRO A 48 -13.76 -4.72 -4.50
CA PRO A 48 -13.29 -3.34 -4.52
C PRO A 48 -13.40 -2.63 -3.17
N GLU A 49 -14.33 -3.06 -2.30
CA GLU A 49 -14.45 -2.54 -0.93
C GLU A 49 -13.24 -2.93 -0.08
N ALA A 50 -12.82 -4.20 -0.14
CA ALA A 50 -11.65 -4.66 0.59
C ALA A 50 -10.37 -3.93 0.15
N LEU A 51 -10.18 -3.75 -1.16
CA LEU A 51 -9.08 -2.94 -1.71
C LEU A 51 -9.14 -1.48 -1.24
N ALA A 52 -10.33 -0.88 -1.19
CA ALA A 52 -10.49 0.49 -0.70
C ALA A 52 -10.12 0.60 0.79
N HIS A 53 -10.48 -0.38 1.61
CA HIS A 53 -10.11 -0.41 3.02
C HIS A 53 -8.60 -0.53 3.23
N LEU A 54 -7.95 -1.45 2.51
CA LEU A 54 -6.49 -1.60 2.53
C LEU A 54 -5.80 -0.31 2.07
N SER A 55 -6.21 0.24 0.93
CA SER A 55 -5.64 1.46 0.36
C SER A 55 -5.79 2.65 1.31
N LYS A 56 -6.96 2.81 1.94
CA LYS A 56 -7.19 3.87 2.94
C LYS A 56 -6.30 3.70 4.16
N SER A 57 -6.12 2.46 4.64
CA SER A 57 -5.27 2.15 5.78
C SER A 57 -3.81 2.48 5.50
N MET A 58 -3.28 2.04 4.36
CA MET A 58 -1.89 2.31 3.97
C MET A 58 -1.66 3.78 3.62
N ALA A 59 -2.62 4.45 2.97
CA ALA A 59 -2.55 5.90 2.72
C ALA A 59 -2.49 6.69 4.04
N ASN A 60 -3.21 6.27 5.08
CA ASN A 60 -3.09 6.88 6.41
C ASN A 60 -1.70 6.75 7.02
N VAL A 61 -0.99 5.66 6.73
CA VAL A 61 0.39 5.48 7.19
C VAL A 61 1.31 6.45 6.45
N VAL A 62 1.25 6.51 5.12
CA VAL A 62 2.02 7.47 4.31
C VAL A 62 1.81 8.90 4.76
N ILE A 63 0.56 9.33 4.94
CA ILE A 63 0.25 10.70 5.36
C ILE A 63 0.80 10.99 6.76
N ARG A 64 0.68 10.05 7.70
CA ARG A 64 1.25 10.22 9.05
C ARG A 64 2.76 10.30 9.02
N SER A 65 3.44 9.43 8.29
CA SER A 65 4.90 9.49 8.10
C SER A 65 5.36 10.83 7.52
N GLY A 66 4.65 11.35 6.51
CA GLY A 66 4.93 12.68 5.97
C GLY A 66 4.74 13.80 7.01
N GLN A 67 3.72 13.70 7.87
CA GLN A 67 3.49 14.65 8.97
C GLN A 67 4.56 14.58 10.07
N TYR A 68 5.16 13.41 10.29
CA TYR A 68 6.27 13.24 11.22
C TYR A 68 7.64 13.66 10.64
N GLY A 69 7.70 14.01 9.35
CA GLY A 69 8.92 14.44 8.70
C GLY A 69 9.76 13.31 8.12
N ASP A 70 9.24 12.07 8.05
CA ASP A 70 9.96 10.89 7.56
C ASP A 70 10.40 11.02 6.09
N PHE A 71 9.80 11.94 5.33
CA PHE A 71 10.10 12.19 3.92
C PHE A 71 10.95 13.46 3.71
N GLY A 72 11.56 13.97 4.78
CA GLY A 72 12.36 15.18 4.75
C GLY A 72 11.52 16.46 4.63
N PRO A 73 12.19 17.63 4.58
CA PRO A 73 11.53 18.93 4.67
C PRO A 73 10.62 19.26 3.49
N TYR A 74 10.83 18.61 2.35
CA TYR A 74 10.06 18.82 1.12
C TYR A 74 8.95 17.78 0.92
N GLY A 75 8.87 16.76 1.78
CA GLY A 75 7.92 15.68 1.65
C GLY A 75 8.08 14.88 0.35
N LEU A 76 6.95 14.41 -0.20
CA LEU A 76 6.93 13.70 -1.48
C LEU A 76 6.84 14.69 -2.65
N SER A 77 7.81 14.60 -3.55
CA SER A 77 7.82 15.36 -4.82
C SER A 77 7.11 14.61 -5.95
N SER A 78 6.89 13.30 -5.82
CA SER A 78 6.21 12.48 -6.83
C SER A 78 5.48 11.29 -6.22
N LEU A 79 4.32 10.93 -6.80
CA LEU A 79 3.60 9.69 -6.45
C LEU A 79 4.39 8.43 -6.83
N ALA A 80 5.31 8.51 -7.80
CA ALA A 80 6.16 7.38 -8.19
C ALA A 80 7.12 6.95 -7.07
N GLN A 81 7.34 7.82 -6.07
CA GLN A 81 8.09 7.49 -4.86
C GLN A 81 7.39 6.43 -4.02
N ILE A 82 6.07 6.29 -4.17
CA ILE A 82 5.29 5.20 -3.58
C ILE A 82 5.28 4.06 -4.60
N SER A 83 5.86 2.91 -4.24
CA SER A 83 5.92 1.75 -5.12
C SER A 83 5.96 0.45 -4.31
N ALA A 84 5.74 -0.67 -5.01
CA ALA A 84 6.06 -1.99 -4.49
C ALA A 84 7.55 -2.31 -4.71
N TYR A 85 8.17 -2.98 -3.76
CA TYR A 85 9.57 -3.39 -3.78
C TYR A 85 9.72 -4.82 -3.23
N ILE A 86 10.90 -5.40 -3.47
CA ILE A 86 11.37 -6.57 -2.74
C ILE A 86 12.40 -6.10 -1.71
N GLY A 87 12.12 -6.37 -0.44
CA GLY A 87 13.01 -6.14 0.69
C GLY A 87 13.81 -7.38 1.04
N HIS A 88 14.94 -7.16 1.71
CA HIS A 88 15.90 -8.19 2.10
C HIS A 88 16.19 -8.08 3.60
N GLU A 89 16.17 -9.21 4.30
CA GLU A 89 16.53 -9.35 5.71
C GLU A 89 17.42 -10.59 5.87
N GLY A 90 18.74 -10.40 5.75
CA GLY A 90 19.68 -11.52 5.66
C GLY A 90 19.38 -12.37 4.42
N ILE A 91 19.11 -13.65 4.63
CA ILE A 91 18.72 -14.60 3.56
C ILE A 91 17.22 -14.58 3.24
N TYR A 92 16.43 -13.80 3.99
CA TYR A 92 14.99 -13.72 3.79
C TYR A 92 14.63 -12.56 2.86
N HIS A 93 13.57 -12.77 2.09
CA HIS A 93 13.02 -11.81 1.16
C HIS A 93 11.55 -11.57 1.48
N TYR A 94 11.04 -10.41 1.08
CA TYR A 94 9.62 -10.11 1.19
C TYR A 94 9.22 -9.06 0.16
N MET A 95 7.96 -9.08 -0.26
CA MET A 95 7.39 -7.98 -1.00
C MET A 95 6.82 -6.94 -0.04
N CYS A 96 7.00 -5.65 -0.35
CA CYS A 96 6.47 -4.56 0.44
C CYS A 96 5.97 -3.40 -0.42
N LEU A 97 5.08 -2.60 0.15
CA LEU A 97 4.78 -1.26 -0.32
C LEU A 97 5.65 -0.29 0.50
N ALA A 98 6.40 0.55 -0.18
CA ALA A 98 7.29 1.50 0.47
C ALA A 98 7.29 2.86 -0.22
N VAL A 99 7.80 3.85 0.51
CA VAL A 99 8.08 5.19 0.01
C VAL A 99 9.59 5.35 -0.08
N ARG A 100 10.08 5.70 -1.27
CA ARG A 100 11.47 6.13 -1.49
C ARG A 100 11.50 7.66 -1.60
N PRO A 101 11.68 8.38 -0.49
CA PRO A 101 11.76 9.84 -0.54
C PRO A 101 12.98 10.29 -1.33
N SER A 102 13.01 11.58 -1.71
CA SER A 102 14.15 12.16 -2.42
C SER A 102 15.37 12.33 -1.51
N TYR A 103 15.15 12.24 -0.19
CA TYR A 103 16.15 12.35 0.85
C TYR A 103 15.79 11.38 1.99
N GLY A 104 16.79 10.69 2.53
CA GLY A 104 16.63 9.75 3.64
C GLY A 104 16.37 8.30 3.20
N ASP A 105 16.06 7.46 4.18
CA ASP A 105 15.89 6.02 3.99
C ASP A 105 14.53 5.65 3.40
N VAL A 106 14.46 4.48 2.77
CA VAL A 106 13.22 3.89 2.28
C VAL A 106 12.31 3.59 3.47
N GLN A 107 11.09 4.13 3.45
CA GLN A 107 10.09 3.94 4.49
C GLN A 107 9.11 2.84 4.08
N ILE A 108 9.14 1.71 4.79
CA ILE A 108 8.23 0.59 4.53
C ILE A 108 6.86 0.91 5.13
N ILE A 109 5.85 1.00 4.27
CA ILE A 109 4.47 1.33 4.65
C ILE A 109 3.68 0.06 5.00
N PHE A 110 3.91 -0.99 4.23
CA PHE A 110 3.24 -2.26 4.41
C PHE A 110 4.15 -3.38 3.93
N ARG A 111 4.32 -4.40 4.77
CA ARG A 111 5.27 -5.48 4.59
C ARG A 111 4.55 -6.82 4.50
N GLY A 112 4.88 -7.60 3.48
CA GLY A 112 4.48 -9.00 3.34
C GLY A 112 5.28 -9.94 4.25
N ASP A 113 4.86 -11.20 4.31
CA ASP A 113 5.59 -12.23 5.05
C ASP A 113 7.00 -12.45 4.48
N LEU A 114 7.95 -12.75 5.36
CA LEU A 114 9.26 -13.25 4.97
C LEU A 114 9.13 -14.61 4.29
N CYS A 115 9.90 -14.80 3.24
CA CYS A 115 10.16 -16.09 2.63
C CYS A 115 11.65 -16.26 2.37
N GLU A 116 12.10 -17.50 2.28
CA GLU A 116 13.44 -17.89 1.88
C GLU A 116 13.30 -19.13 1.01
N HIS A 117 14.20 -19.27 0.04
CA HIS A 117 14.27 -20.46 -0.78
C HIS A 117 15.70 -20.67 -1.27
N GLU A 118 16.47 -21.48 -0.54
CA GLU A 118 17.79 -21.97 -0.93
C GLU A 118 18.80 -20.88 -1.33
N GLY A 119 18.71 -19.70 -0.71
CA GLY A 119 19.58 -18.56 -1.05
C GLY A 119 19.36 -17.97 -2.45
N GLN A 120 18.23 -18.29 -3.10
CA GLN A 120 17.85 -17.76 -4.40
C GLN A 120 17.52 -16.27 -4.34
N ASP A 121 17.70 -15.56 -5.45
CA ASP A 121 17.33 -14.14 -5.57
C ASP A 121 15.96 -14.00 -6.25
N PRO A 122 14.95 -13.37 -5.62
CA PRO A 122 13.61 -13.19 -6.20
C PRO A 122 13.59 -12.35 -7.48
N ILE A 123 14.62 -11.54 -7.74
CA ILE A 123 14.75 -10.78 -9.00
C ILE A 123 15.00 -11.74 -10.18
N ILE A 124 15.76 -12.80 -9.93
CA ILE A 124 16.18 -13.76 -10.96
C ILE A 124 15.24 -14.97 -10.97
N HIS A 125 14.74 -15.39 -9.80
CA HIS A 125 14.07 -16.68 -9.61
C HIS A 125 12.58 -16.48 -9.36
N HIS A 126 11.78 -16.83 -10.37
CA HIS A 126 10.33 -16.60 -10.37
C HIS A 126 9.58 -17.32 -9.25
N GLU A 127 10.07 -18.46 -8.79
CA GLU A 127 9.44 -19.21 -7.70
C GLU A 127 9.53 -18.44 -6.38
N LEU A 128 10.69 -17.88 -6.05
CA LEU A 128 10.86 -17.07 -4.86
C LEU A 128 10.10 -15.74 -4.96
N MET A 129 10.02 -15.13 -6.15
CA MET A 129 9.13 -13.99 -6.39
C MET A 129 7.65 -14.36 -6.14
N ALA A 130 7.21 -15.54 -6.57
CA ALA A 130 5.85 -16.03 -6.29
C ALA A 130 5.61 -16.25 -4.79
N LEU A 131 6.61 -16.74 -4.06
CA LEU A 131 6.56 -16.84 -2.59
C LEU A 131 6.44 -15.45 -1.94
N CYS A 132 7.21 -14.46 -2.39
CA CYS A 132 7.11 -13.08 -1.92
C CYS A 132 5.70 -12.52 -2.13
N ARG A 133 5.12 -12.72 -3.33
CA ARG A 133 3.74 -12.30 -3.65
C ARG A 133 2.70 -13.01 -2.79
N LYS A 134 2.88 -14.32 -2.53
CA LYS A 134 2.00 -15.08 -1.63
C LYS A 134 2.10 -14.58 -0.18
N GLY A 135 3.29 -14.19 0.27
CA GLY A 135 3.50 -13.57 1.58
C GLY A 135 2.83 -12.20 1.69
N PHE A 136 2.87 -11.40 0.61
CA PHE A 136 2.18 -10.11 0.53
C PHE A 136 0.65 -10.27 0.58
N ASP A 137 0.12 -11.26 -0.14
CA ASP A 137 -1.31 -11.60 -0.16
C ASP A 137 -1.83 -11.99 1.23
N ARG A 138 -1.11 -12.87 1.94
CA ARG A 138 -1.48 -13.26 3.32
C ARG A 138 -1.44 -12.07 4.28
N ALA A 139 -0.44 -11.20 4.16
CA ALA A 139 -0.38 -9.99 4.97
C ALA A 139 -1.58 -9.07 4.69
N ALA A 140 -2.00 -8.96 3.43
CA ALA A 140 -3.15 -8.16 3.04
C ALA A 140 -4.45 -8.72 3.64
N ASP A 141 -4.63 -10.04 3.63
CA ASP A 141 -5.76 -10.70 4.30
C ASP A 141 -5.79 -10.37 5.80
N ARG A 142 -4.66 -10.53 6.49
CA ARG A 142 -4.59 -10.25 7.94
C ARG A 142 -4.92 -8.80 8.25
N LEU A 143 -4.42 -7.86 7.44
CA LEU A 143 -4.73 -6.45 7.59
C LEU A 143 -6.22 -6.18 7.34
N TYR A 144 -6.81 -6.77 6.30
CA TYR A 144 -8.22 -6.60 6.00
C TYR A 144 -9.13 -7.14 7.11
N VAL A 145 -8.86 -8.37 7.60
CA VAL A 145 -9.58 -8.96 8.74
C VAL A 145 -9.50 -8.06 9.97
N ASN A 146 -8.33 -7.48 10.24
CA ASN A 146 -8.15 -6.54 11.35
C ASN A 146 -8.94 -5.23 11.16
N ILE A 147 -9.03 -4.71 9.93
CA ILE A 147 -9.82 -3.52 9.63
C ILE A 147 -11.31 -3.80 9.85
N VAL A 148 -11.82 -4.91 9.30
CA VAL A 148 -13.24 -5.29 9.42
C VAL A 148 -13.64 -5.55 10.86
N SER A 149 -12.77 -6.20 11.66
CA SER A 149 -13.07 -6.48 13.07
C SER A 149 -13.20 -5.21 13.94
N ARG A 150 -12.64 -4.09 13.48
CA ARG A 150 -12.70 -2.79 14.16
C ARG A 150 -13.84 -1.90 13.66
N MET A 151 -14.58 -2.31 12.62
CA MET A 151 -15.71 -1.52 12.15
C MET A 151 -16.87 -1.63 13.12
N PRO A 152 -17.54 -0.51 13.45
CA PRO A 152 -18.75 -0.56 14.25
C PRO A 152 -19.78 -1.43 13.53
N ARG A 153 -20.18 -2.53 14.17
CA ARG A 153 -21.31 -3.32 13.70
C ARG A 153 -22.52 -2.38 13.67
N LYS A 154 -23.16 -2.24 12.51
CA LYS A 154 -24.45 -1.56 12.45
C LYS A 154 -25.38 -2.29 13.42
N SER A 155 -25.74 -1.64 14.51
CA SER A 155 -26.82 -2.09 15.38
C SER A 155 -28.07 -2.09 14.51
N SER A 156 -28.59 -3.27 14.19
CA SER A 156 -29.92 -3.40 13.63
C SER A 156 -30.90 -2.91 14.70
N ALA A 157 -31.46 -1.72 14.49
CA ALA A 157 -32.66 -1.28 15.19
C ALA A 157 -33.89 -1.81 14.45
#